data_AF-A0A109N2W8-F1
#
_entry.id   AF-A0A109N2W8-F1
#
_cell.length_a   1.000
_cell.length_b   1.000
_cell.length_c   1.000
_cell.angle_alpha   90.00
_cell.angle_beta   90.00
_cell.angle_gamma   90.00
#
_symmetry.space_group_name_H-M   'P 1'
#
loop_
_entity.id
_entity.type
_entity.pdbx_description
1 polymer ?
#
loop_
_entity_poly.entity_id
_entity_poly.type
_entity_poly.pdbx_seq_one_letter_code
_entity_poly.pdbx_strand_id
1 'polypeptide(L)'
;MKSGDELEPPREVKHWLYFKNMKMLKQFVQAIKKHDFSLADESVDVEEDGRYLLSISRIDSVNIASINEVTDMLVELSETYDGDYDGWETVVIHRSDGI
;
A
#
# COMPACT_ATOMS: atom_id res chain seq x y z
N MET A 1 7.25 -24.24 5.86
CA MET A 1 5.85 -23.79 6.00
C MET A 1 5.39 -23.37 4.61
N LYS A 2 4.52 -24.14 3.94
CA LYS A 2 3.84 -23.66 2.74
C LYS A 2 2.50 -23.15 3.22
N SER A 3 2.40 -21.84 3.47
CA SER A 3 1.10 -21.20 3.64
C SER A 3 0.32 -21.48 2.36
N GLY A 4 -0.92 -21.94 2.47
CA GLY A 4 -1.78 -22.25 1.33
C GLY A 4 -2.24 -21.01 0.56
N ASP A 5 -1.42 -19.96 0.53
CA ASP A 5 -1.63 -18.72 -0.20
C ASP A 5 -0.96 -18.82 -1.57
N GLU A 6 -1.71 -18.64 -2.63
CA GLU A 6 -1.17 -18.60 -3.98
C GLU A 6 -0.67 -17.20 -4.26
N LEU A 7 0.62 -16.89 -4.32
CA LEU A 7 1.09 -15.48 -4.37
C LEU A 7 1.01 -14.81 -5.75
N GLU A 8 0.87 -15.60 -6.83
CA GLU A 8 0.89 -15.10 -8.21
C GLU A 8 -0.38 -14.35 -8.64
N PRO A 9 -1.62 -14.84 -8.35
CA PRO A 9 -2.84 -14.13 -8.72
C PRO A 9 -2.88 -12.70 -8.17
N PRO A 10 -3.12 -11.69 -9.03
CA PRO A 10 -3.30 -10.32 -8.61
C PRO A 10 -4.46 -10.18 -7.63
N ARG A 11 -4.25 -9.36 -6.60
CA ARG A 11 -5.22 -9.11 -5.53
C ARG A 11 -5.09 -7.68 -5.04
N GLU A 12 -6.07 -7.24 -4.27
CA GLU A 12 -5.96 -5.96 -3.59
C GLU A 12 -4.86 -6.01 -2.53
N VAL A 13 -3.91 -5.09 -2.66
CA VAL A 13 -2.85 -4.84 -1.69
C VAL A 13 -3.08 -3.45 -1.11
N LYS A 14 -3.25 -3.38 0.21
CA LYS A 14 -3.39 -2.13 0.96
C LYS A 14 -2.04 -1.76 1.53
N HIS A 15 -1.63 -0.50 1.34
CA HIS A 15 -0.38 0.05 1.83
C HIS A 15 -0.65 1.19 2.81
N TRP A 16 0.21 1.30 3.82
CA TRP A 16 0.10 2.27 4.90
C TRP A 16 1.30 3.21 4.91
N LEU A 17 1.02 4.51 4.99
CA LEU A 17 2.03 5.56 4.99
C LEU A 17 1.69 6.63 6.02
N TYR A 18 2.70 7.16 6.71
CA TYR A 18 2.55 8.28 7.63
C TYR A 18 3.10 9.56 7.04
N PHE A 19 2.45 10.68 7.34
CA PHE A 19 2.94 12.01 6.99
C PHE A 19 2.85 12.94 8.19
N LYS A 20 3.87 13.77 8.41
CA LYS A 20 3.82 14.84 9.44
C LYS A 20 3.13 16.11 8.94
N ASN A 21 2.90 16.21 7.62
CA ASN A 21 2.41 17.42 6.98
C ASN A 21 1.27 17.10 6.00
N MET A 22 0.06 17.59 6.32
CA MET A 22 -1.14 17.42 5.49
C MET A 22 -0.96 17.96 4.05
N LYS A 23 -0.15 19.01 3.86
CA LYS A 23 0.17 19.52 2.51
C LYS A 23 0.96 18.49 1.72
N MET A 24 1.97 17.88 2.33
CA MET A 24 2.79 16.87 1.67
C MET A 24 1.99 15.61 1.37
N LEU A 25 1.17 15.14 2.32
CA LEU A 25 0.23 14.04 2.10
C LEU A 25 -0.65 14.31 0.87
N LYS A 26 -1.24 15.50 0.75
CA LYS A 26 -2.08 15.86 -0.40
C LYS A 26 -1.31 15.91 -1.72
N GLN A 27 -0.02 16.22 -1.69
CA GLN A 27 0.84 16.19 -2.88
C GLN A 27 1.20 14.75 -3.26
N PHE A 28 1.53 13.90 -2.28
CA PHE A 28 1.71 12.46 -2.47
C PHE A 28 0.46 11.81 -3.08
N VAL A 29 -0.73 12.08 -2.54
CA VAL A 29 -2.00 11.54 -3.07
C VAL A 29 -2.22 11.92 -4.54
N GLN A 30 -1.81 13.12 -4.97
CA GLN A 30 -1.90 13.52 -6.37
C GLN A 30 -0.87 12.81 -7.25
N ALA A 31 0.32 12.54 -6.73
CA ALA A 31 1.37 11.83 -7.43
C ALA A 31 1.01 10.35 -7.61
N ILE A 32 0.62 9.68 -6.53
CA ILE A 32 0.39 8.23 -6.52
C ILE A 32 -0.82 7.80 -7.37
N LYS A 33 -1.81 8.69 -7.56
CA LYS A 33 -2.92 8.47 -8.51
C LYS A 33 -2.46 8.26 -9.95
N LYS A 34 -1.27 8.73 -10.32
CA LYS A 34 -0.69 8.50 -11.66
C LYS A 34 -0.12 7.09 -11.82
N HIS A 35 -0.01 6.34 -10.73
CA HIS A 35 0.46 4.97 -10.66
C HIS A 35 -0.70 3.97 -10.40
N ASP A 36 -1.93 4.40 -10.69
CA ASP A 36 -3.17 3.61 -10.58
C ASP A 36 -3.55 3.16 -9.16
N PHE A 37 -3.00 3.81 -8.13
CA PHE A 37 -3.46 3.63 -6.76
C PHE A 37 -4.73 4.43 -6.47
N SER A 38 -5.58 3.84 -5.64
CA SER A 38 -6.76 4.48 -5.05
C SER A 38 -6.54 4.72 -3.56
N LEU A 39 -7.31 5.63 -2.96
CA LEU A 39 -7.40 5.71 -1.51
C LEU A 39 -8.16 4.48 -1.02
N ALA A 40 -7.61 3.78 -0.03
CA ALA A 40 -8.25 2.59 0.51
C ALA A 40 -9.33 2.95 1.55
N ASP A 41 -9.19 4.09 2.22
CA ASP A 41 -10.18 4.64 3.15
C ASP A 41 -10.65 6.04 2.68
N GLU A 42 -11.88 6.43 3.03
CA GLU A 42 -12.46 7.74 2.64
C GLU A 42 -11.84 8.92 3.39
N SER A 43 -11.23 8.65 4.55
CA SER A 43 -10.61 9.64 5.44
C SER A 43 -9.14 9.35 5.68
N VAL A 44 -8.42 10.41 6.05
CA VAL A 44 -7.06 10.34 6.58
C VAL A 44 -7.18 10.43 8.10
N ASP A 45 -6.64 9.43 8.80
CA ASP A 45 -6.66 9.40 10.25
C ASP A 45 -5.49 10.22 10.83
N VAL A 46 -5.65 10.67 12.07
CA VAL A 46 -4.59 11.37 12.82
C VAL A 46 -4.24 10.52 14.02
N GLU A 47 -3.01 10.04 14.06
CA GLU A 47 -2.48 9.23 15.15
C GLU A 47 -2.28 10.05 16.42
N GLU A 48 -2.13 9.37 17.56
CA GLU A 48 -1.89 10.02 18.86
C GLU A 48 -0.61 10.89 18.87
N ASP A 49 0.37 10.55 18.03
CA ASP A 49 1.61 11.32 17.86
C ASP A 49 1.48 12.53 16.91
N GLY A 50 0.28 12.76 16.37
CA GLY A 50 -0.05 13.87 15.48
C GLY A 50 0.31 13.65 14.01
N ARG A 51 0.80 12.47 13.62
CA ARG A 51 1.00 12.11 12.21
C ARG A 51 -0.32 11.75 11.54
N TYR A 52 -0.39 12.02 10.25
CA TYR A 52 -1.49 11.64 9.38
C TYR A 52 -1.23 10.24 8.83
N LEU A 53 -2.14 9.30 9.08
CA LEU A 53 -2.12 7.96 8.52
C LEU A 53 -2.92 7.93 7.22
N LEU A 54 -2.26 7.56 6.13
CA LEU A 54 -2.82 7.37 4.81
C LEU A 54 -2.83 5.89 4.47
N SER A 55 -3.93 5.42 3.90
CA SER A 55 -4.01 4.12 3.27
C SER A 55 -4.34 4.25 1.78
N ILE A 56 -3.65 3.46 0.98
CA ILE A 56 -3.87 3.36 -0.47
C ILE A 56 -3.95 1.89 -0.87
N SER A 57 -4.63 1.59 -1.97
CA SER A 57 -4.65 0.24 -2.52
C SER A 57 -4.51 0.20 -4.03
N ARG A 58 -3.99 -0.92 -4.53
CA ARG A 58 -3.93 -1.28 -5.94
C ARG A 58 -4.01 -2.80 -6.09
N ILE A 59 -4.39 -3.26 -7.27
CA ILE A 59 -4.37 -4.68 -7.62
C ILE A 59 -2.96 -5.05 -8.07
N ASP A 60 -2.26 -5.85 -7.28
CA ASP A 60 -0.89 -6.28 -7.54
C ASP A 60 -0.73 -7.79 -7.25
N SER A 61 0.28 -8.41 -7.88
CA SER A 61 0.76 -9.73 -7.47
C SER A 61 1.65 -9.59 -6.24
N VAL A 62 1.54 -10.52 -5.29
CA VAL A 62 2.32 -10.51 -4.04
C VAL A 62 3.46 -11.52 -4.05
N ASN A 63 3.81 -12.04 -5.24
CA ASN A 63 5.09 -12.72 -5.39
C ASN A 63 6.23 -11.73 -5.03
N ILE A 64 7.35 -12.26 -4.54
CA ILE A 64 8.43 -11.46 -3.95
C ILE A 64 8.95 -10.38 -4.90
N ALA A 65 9.09 -10.69 -6.19
CA ALA A 65 9.62 -9.72 -7.14
C ALA A 65 8.65 -8.54 -7.32
N SER A 66 7.36 -8.85 -7.55
CA SER A 66 6.33 -7.83 -7.77
C SER A 66 6.12 -6.95 -6.53
N ILE A 67 5.96 -7.53 -5.35
CA ILE A 67 5.69 -6.72 -4.15
C ILE A 67 6.88 -5.89 -3.69
N ASN A 68 8.12 -6.37 -3.93
CA ASN A 68 9.32 -5.59 -3.66
C ASN A 68 9.42 -4.38 -4.59
N GLU A 69 9.17 -4.55 -5.89
CA GLU A 69 9.17 -3.45 -6.85
C GLU A 69 8.15 -2.36 -6.46
N VAL A 70 6.95 -2.78 -6.06
CA VAL A 70 5.91 -1.86 -5.59
C VAL A 70 6.33 -1.16 -4.29
N THR A 71 6.88 -1.91 -3.34
CA THR A 71 7.33 -1.38 -2.05
C THR A 71 8.47 -0.37 -2.22
N ASP A 72 9.47 -0.69 -3.02
CA ASP A 72 10.61 0.20 -3.30
C ASP A 72 10.13 1.52 -3.93
N MET A 73 9.24 1.45 -4.92
CA MET A 73 8.64 2.63 -5.54
C MET A 73 7.84 3.48 -4.53
N LEU A 74 7.06 2.85 -3.65
CA LEU A 74 6.28 3.57 -2.63
C LEU A 74 7.17 4.24 -1.59
N VAL A 75 8.25 3.58 -1.15
CA VAL A 75 9.24 4.15 -0.23
C VAL A 75 9.90 5.37 -0.85
N GLU A 76 10.45 5.24 -2.06
CA GLU A 76 11.13 6.37 -2.74
C GLU A 76 10.18 7.55 -2.99
N LEU A 77 8.94 7.25 -3.40
CA LEU A 77 7.95 8.29 -3.65
C LEU A 77 7.49 8.95 -2.36
N SER A 78 7.25 8.20 -1.27
CA SER A 78 6.81 8.80 0.00
C SER A 78 7.89 9.69 0.59
N GLU A 79 9.16 9.27 0.55
CA GLU A 79 10.29 10.08 1.02
C GLU A 79 10.41 11.41 0.27
N THR A 80 10.12 11.43 -1.04
CA THR A 80 10.08 12.66 -1.85
C THR A 80 9.04 13.68 -1.34
N TYR A 81 8.04 13.21 -0.60
CA TYR A 81 6.98 14.02 0.01
C TYR A 81 7.03 13.96 1.56
N ASP A 82 8.21 13.83 2.17
CA ASP A 82 8.38 13.80 3.63
C ASP A 82 7.44 12.79 4.34
N GLY A 83 7.16 11.66 3.68
CA GLY A 83 6.32 10.58 4.16
C GLY A 83 7.12 9.33 4.47
N ASP A 84 6.67 8.60 5.48
CA ASP A 84 7.27 7.35 5.95
C ASP A 84 6.38 6.17 5.54
N TYR A 85 6.89 5.27 4.71
CA TYR A 85 6.21 4.02 4.40
C TYR A 85 6.28 3.05 5.59
N ASP A 86 5.15 2.46 5.97
CA ASP A 86 5.07 1.54 7.11
C ASP A 86 5.09 0.07 6.67
N GLY A 87 4.21 -0.25 5.71
CA GLY A 87 4.05 -1.62 5.25
C GLY A 87 2.81 -1.81 4.42
N TRP A 88 2.51 -3.08 4.17
CA TRP A 88 1.38 -3.50 3.37
C TRP A 88 0.69 -4.72 3.97
N GLU A 89 -0.58 -4.88 3.64
CA GLU A 89 -1.38 -6.04 3.96
C GLU A 89 -2.21 -6.46 2.74
N THR A 90 -2.66 -7.70 2.75
CA THR A 90 -3.51 -8.24 1.70
C THR A 90 -4.36 -9.39 2.20
N VAL A 91 -5.36 -9.76 1.42
CA VAL A 91 -6.14 -10.98 1.64
C VAL A 91 -5.33 -12.22 1.25
N VAL A 92 -5.52 -13.29 2.03
CA VAL A 92 -4.97 -14.62 1.71
C VAL A 92 -5.86 -15.27 0.66
N ILE A 93 -5.27 -15.72 -0.45
CA ILE A 93 -5.99 -16.41 -1.53
C ILE A 93 -5.63 -17.89 -1.45
N HIS A 94 -6.63 -18.69 -1.08
CA HIS A 94 -6.51 -20.13 -1.13
C HIS A 94 -6.88 -20.67 -2.50
N ARG A 95 -6.16 -21.71 -2.93
CA ARG A 95 -6.59 -22.54 -4.05
C ARG A 95 -8.01 -23.01 -3.76
N SER A 96 -8.96 -22.70 -4.64
CA SER A 96 -10.26 -23.37 -4.56
C SER A 96 -9.99 -24.85 -4.84
N ASP A 97 -10.27 -25.71 -3.86
CA ASP A 97 -10.28 -27.15 -4.07
C ASP A 97 -11.38 -27.44 -5.09
N GLY A 98 -11.00 -27.54 -6.35
CA GLY A 98 -11.89 -28.02 -7.40
C GLY A 98 -12.15 -29.50 -7.19
N ILE A 99 -13.20 -29.82 -6.41
CA ILE A 99 -13.88 -31.12 -6.41
C ILE A 99 -15.39 -30.86 -6.35
#